data_AF-A0A099YBR5-F1
#
_entry.id   AF-A0A099YBR5-F1
#
_cell.length_a   1.000
_cell.length_b   1.000
_cell.length_c   1.000
_cell.angle_alpha   90.00
_cell.angle_beta   90.00
_cell.angle_gamma   90.00
#
_symmetry.space_group_name_H-M   'P 1'
#
loop_
_entity.id
_entity.type
_entity.pdbx_description
1 polymer ?
#
loop_
_entity_poly.entity_id
_entity_poly.type
_entity_poly.pdbx_seq_one_letter_code
_entity_poly.pdbx_strand_id
1 'polypeptide(L)'
;MFRISVHFRPVSDTNEFELGNVFALLVDGVQIQPKDLKLSEAKTITFNYHRLTFGDNPKKQLGTVVFNADDIVYIDMTQDD
;
A
#
# COMPACT_ATOMS: atom_id res chain seq x y z
N MET A 1 -6.46 -9.20 6.03
CA MET A 1 -6.12 -7.97 5.27
C MET A 1 -5.00 -7.28 6.04
N PHE A 2 -4.43 -6.20 5.54
CA PHE A 2 -3.41 -5.46 6.28
C PHE A 2 -3.52 -3.96 6.07
N ARG A 3 -2.91 -3.22 6.98
CA ARG A 3 -2.67 -1.78 6.93
C ARG A 3 -1.23 -1.53 6.52
N ILE A 4 -1.00 -0.44 5.81
CA ILE A 4 0.32 0.01 5.39
C ILE A 4 0.51 1.50 5.69
N SER A 5 1.73 1.84 6.08
CA SER A 5 2.27 3.21 6.06
C SER A 5 3.49 3.22 5.16
N VAL A 6 3.45 4.02 4.09
CA VAL A 6 4.56 4.19 3.14
C VAL A 6 5.27 5.48 3.48
N HIS A 7 6.56 5.38 3.77
CA HIS A 7 7.40 6.53 4.05
C HIS A 7 8.26 6.85 2.84
N PHE A 8 8.06 8.04 2.28
CA PHE A 8 8.78 8.52 1.11
C PHE A 8 10.02 9.31 1.49
N ARG A 9 10.97 9.39 0.54
CA ARG A 9 12.10 10.32 0.66
C ARG A 9 11.54 11.74 0.79
N PRO A 10 12.06 12.55 1.72
CA PRO A 10 11.47 13.85 2.01
C PRO A 10 11.57 14.78 0.80
N VAL A 11 10.41 15.15 0.26
CA VAL A 11 10.23 16.22 -0.74
C VAL A 11 9.45 17.41 -0.19
N SER A 12 8.78 17.28 0.97
CA SER A 12 8.07 18.35 1.70
C SER A 12 7.72 17.91 3.14
N ASP A 13 6.95 18.73 3.88
CA ASP A 13 6.55 18.51 5.28
C ASP A 13 5.72 17.24 5.53
N THR A 14 5.08 16.70 4.48
CA THR A 14 4.36 15.41 4.55
C THR A 14 5.02 14.40 3.62
N ASN A 15 5.57 13.33 4.20
CA ASN A 15 6.28 12.28 3.47
C ASN A 15 5.73 10.88 3.80
N GLU A 16 4.49 10.79 4.27
CA GLU A 16 3.85 9.53 4.64
C GLU A 16 2.49 9.37 3.94
N PHE A 17 2.20 8.13 3.53
CA PHE A 17 0.91 7.72 3.00
C PHE A 17 0.40 6.48 3.72
N GLU A 18 -0.79 6.57 4.29
CA GLU A 18 -1.42 5.46 5.01
C GLU A 18 -2.59 4.86 4.23
N LEU A 19 -2.75 3.55 4.34
CA LEU A 19 -3.87 2.83 3.71
C LEU A 19 -4.25 1.59 4.51
N GLY A 20 -5.56 1.42 4.72
CA GLY A 20 -6.12 0.22 5.34
C GLY A 20 -6.85 -0.70 4.36
N ASN A 21 -7.27 -1.87 4.85
CA ASN A 21 -8.01 -2.88 4.09
C ASN A 21 -7.29 -3.33 2.80
N VAL A 22 -5.96 -3.36 2.83
CA VAL A 22 -5.15 -3.86 1.72
C VAL A 22 -5.29 -5.38 1.66
N PHE A 23 -5.59 -5.89 0.47
CA PHE A 23 -5.77 -7.32 0.24
C PHE A 23 -4.76 -7.90 -0.75
N ALA A 24 -4.05 -7.07 -1.50
CA ALA A 24 -2.94 -7.51 -2.34
C ALA A 24 -1.83 -6.46 -2.40
N LEU A 25 -0.59 -6.95 -2.34
CA LEU A 25 0.64 -6.23 -2.61
C LEU A 25 1.24 -6.83 -3.89
N LEU A 26 1.56 -5.99 -4.86
CA LEU A 26 2.27 -6.39 -6.06
C LEU A 26 3.58 -5.61 -6.17
N VAL A 27 4.64 -6.31 -6.55
CA VAL A 27 5.94 -5.75 -6.92
C VAL A 27 6.12 -5.98 -8.40
N ASP A 28 6.25 -4.90 -9.17
CA ASP A 28 6.41 -4.96 -10.63
C ASP A 28 5.31 -5.78 -11.33
N GLY A 29 4.09 -5.64 -10.82
CA GLY A 29 2.89 -6.34 -11.33
C GLY A 29 2.76 -7.80 -10.87
N VAL A 30 3.70 -8.33 -10.09
CA VAL A 30 3.64 -9.69 -9.53
C VAL A 30 3.17 -9.62 -8.09
N GLN A 31 2.09 -10.35 -7.78
CA GLN A 31 1.60 -10.43 -6.40
C GLN A 31 2.58 -11.21 -5.53
N ILE A 32 2.95 -10.63 -4.39
CA ILE A 32 3.85 -11.25 -3.41
C ILE A 32 3.23 -11.25 -2.02
N GLN A 33 3.82 -12.01 -1.11
CA GLN A 33 3.48 -11.89 0.30
C GLN A 33 4.24 -10.71 0.92
N PRO A 34 3.64 -9.98 1.89
CA PRO A 34 4.30 -8.89 2.60
C PRO A 34 5.71 -9.22 3.12
N LYS A 35 5.89 -10.43 3.69
CA LYS A 35 7.17 -10.90 4.22
C LYS A 35 8.28 -11.09 3.18
N ASP A 36 7.91 -11.20 1.90
CA ASP A 36 8.84 -11.44 0.80
C ASP A 36 9.21 -10.14 0.07
N LEU A 37 8.71 -8.98 0.56
CA LEU A 37 8.99 -7.68 -0.05
C LEU A 37 10.48 -7.31 0.05
N LYS A 38 11.07 -6.97 -1.10
CA LYS A 38 12.41 -6.40 -1.22
C LYS A 38 12.37 -5.14 -2.07
N LEU A 39 12.43 -3.97 -1.42
CA LEU A 39 12.34 -2.68 -2.12
C LEU A 39 13.53 -2.41 -3.06
N SER A 40 14.71 -2.91 -2.72
CA SER A 40 15.94 -2.66 -3.49
C SER A 40 15.92 -3.18 -4.93
N GLU A 41 15.05 -4.14 -5.23
CA GLU A 41 14.93 -4.78 -6.55
C GLU A 41 13.66 -4.36 -7.30
N ALA A 42 12.76 -3.64 -6.63
CA ALA A 42 11.48 -3.23 -7.17
C ALA A 42 11.61 -1.95 -8.01
N LYS A 43 10.81 -1.83 -9.07
CA LYS A 43 10.59 -0.55 -9.75
C LYS A 43 9.30 0.12 -9.29
N THR A 44 8.27 -0.69 -9.06
CA THR A 44 6.93 -0.25 -8.69
C THR A 44 6.36 -1.09 -7.57
N ILE A 45 5.68 -0.41 -6.64
CA ILE A 45 4.91 -1.02 -5.56
C ILE A 45 3.44 -0.67 -5.75
N THR A 46 2.60 -1.69 -5.82
CA THR A 46 1.16 -1.54 -6.01
C THR A 46 0.40 -2.15 -4.84
N PHE A 47 -0.52 -1.40 -4.28
CA PHE A 47 -1.46 -1.88 -3.25
C PHE A 47 -2.89 -1.86 -3.77
N ASN A 48 -3.55 -3.01 -3.71
CA ASN A 48 -4.98 -3.11 -3.95
C ASN A 48 -5.71 -3.22 -2.61
N TYR A 49 -6.75 -2.39 -2.45
CA TYR A 49 -7.44 -2.21 -1.19
C TYR A 49 -8.94 -2.09 -1.39
N HIS A 50 -9.66 -2.26 -0.29
CA HIS A 50 -11.08 -2.01 -0.23
C HIS A 50 -11.36 -0.63 0.37
N ARG A 51 -12.00 0.24 -0.41
CA ARG A 51 -12.56 1.48 0.11
C ARG A 51 -13.96 1.20 0.64
N LEU A 52 -14.15 1.39 1.94
CA LEU A 52 -15.46 1.32 2.57
C LEU A 52 -16.09 2.71 2.53
N THR A 53 -17.25 2.83 1.90
CA THR A 53 -18.08 4.03 1.98
C THR A 53 -19.25 3.73 2.88
N PHE A 54 -19.30 4.41 4.03
CA PHE A 54 -20.38 4.27 5.01
C PHE A 54 -21.52 5.25 4.69
N GLY A 55 -22.75 4.81 4.95
CA GLY A 55 -24.01 5.52 4.65
C GLY A 55 -25.18 4.54 4.68
N ASP A 56 -26.38 4.97 4.27
CA ASP A 56 -27.60 4.13 4.32
C ASP A 56 -27.48 2.83 3.51
N ASN A 57 -26.62 2.83 2.49
CA ASN A 57 -26.25 1.64 1.72
C ASN A 57 -24.71 1.52 1.71
N PRO A 58 -24.10 0.88 2.71
CA PRO A 58 -22.66 0.74 2.78
C PRO A 58 -22.15 -0.04 1.56
N LYS A 59 -21.09 0.47 0.93
CA LYS A 59 -20.50 -0.14 -0.27
C LYS A 59 -19.01 -0.38 -0.08
N LYS A 60 -18.58 -1.54 -0.58
CA LYS A 60 -17.19 -1.93 -0.69
C LYS A 60 -16.75 -1.71 -2.14
N GLN A 61 -15.84 -0.77 -2.34
CA GLN A 61 -15.27 -0.45 -3.66
C GLN A 61 -13.82 -0.92 -3.72
N LEU A 62 -13.36 -1.28 -4.91
CA LEU A 62 -11.95 -1.61 -5.14
C LEU A 62 -11.17 -0.32 -5.41
N GLY A 63 -10.01 -0.21 -4.80
CA GLY A 63 -9.04 0.85 -5.08
C GLY A 63 -7.66 0.27 -5.33
N THR A 64 -6.85 1.00 -6.08
CA THR A 64 -5.46 0.69 -6.39
C THR A 64 -4.63 1.94 -6.22
N VAL A 65 -3.49 1.83 -5.56
CA VAL A 65 -2.44 2.86 -5.56
C VAL A 65 -1.14 2.25 -6.07
N VAL A 66 -0.36 3.05 -6.79
CA VAL A 66 0.92 2.65 -7.38
C VAL A 66 1.95 3.71 -7.02
N PHE A 67 3.11 3.26 -6.55
CA PHE A 67 4.25 4.09 -6.19
C PHE A 67 5.48 3.64 -6.97
N ASN A 68 6.35 4.59 -7.32
CA ASN A 68 7.70 4.23 -7.72
C ASN A 68 8.48 3.78 -6.48
N ALA A 69 9.20 2.67 -6.59
CA ALA A 69 9.92 2.10 -5.45
C ALA A 69 11.13 2.95 -5.03
N ASP A 70 11.71 3.71 -5.96
CA ASP A 70 12.83 4.62 -5.68
C ASP A 70 12.44 5.82 -4.82
N ASP A 71 11.16 6.19 -4.80
CA ASP A 71 10.64 7.25 -3.94
C ASP A 71 10.46 6.78 -2.48
N ILE A 72 10.44 5.46 -2.22
CA ILE A 72 10.12 4.86 -0.92
C ILE A 72 11.41 4.64 -0.11
N VAL A 73 11.38 5.01 1.18
CA VAL A 73 12.43 4.69 2.15
C VAL A 73 12.14 3.34 2.79
N TYR A 74 10.94 3.15 3.33
CA TYR A 74 10.47 1.90 3.89
C TYR A 74 8.94 1.87 3.93
N ILE A 75 8.39 0.68 4.21
CA ILE A 75 6.96 0.46 4.34
C ILE A 75 6.70 -0.33 5.61
N ASP A 76 5.91 0.24 6.52
CA ASP A 76 5.38 -0.50 7.66
C ASP A 76 4.12 -1.24 7.23
N MET A 77 4.03 -2.53 7.58
CA MET A 77 2.88 -3.36 7.27
C MET A 77 2.38 -4.05 8.54
N THR A 78 1.12 -3.83 8.88
CA THR A 78 0.48 -4.45 10.04
C THR A 78 -0.67 -5.32 9.56
N GLN A 79 -0.62 -6.61 9.88
CA GLN A 79 -1.72 -7.51 9.58
C GLN A 79 -2.92 -7.17 10.47
N ASP A 80 -4.09 -7.03 9.87
CA ASP A 80 -5.34 -6.92 10.63
C ASP A 80 -5.74 -8.34 11.09
N ASP A 81 -5.99 -8.50 12.39
CA ASP A 81 -6.52 -9.74 13.00
C ASP A 81 -7.92 -10.11 12.48
#